data_AF-A0A5E4KU47-F1
#
_entry.id   AF-A0A5E4KU47-F1
#
_cell.length_a   1.000
_cell.length_b   1.000
_cell.length_c   1.000
_cell.angle_alpha   90.00
_cell.angle_beta   90.00
_cell.angle_gamma   90.00
#
_symmetry.space_group_name_H-M   'P 1'
#
loop_
_entity.id
_entity.type
_entity.pdbx_description
1 polymer ?
#
loop_
_entity_poly.entity_id
_entity_poly.type
_entity_poly.pdbx_seq_one_letter_code
_entity_poly.pdbx_strand_id
1 'polypeptide(L)'
;MQKRLIVSNPKIMMSKPVIAGTRVTVEMILEKLSAGETVEDILEAHPRLTREAIRAALAFAAEALRADVIYPVVEVEPEEDELEAIREGEIEFKAGKYVNWRA
;
A
#
# COMPACT_ATOMS: atom_id res chain seq x y z
N MET A 1 -18.76 19.02 16.69
CA MET A 1 -17.29 18.87 16.55
C MET A 1 -17.02 17.68 15.64
N GLN A 2 -16.33 17.85 14.51
CA GLN A 2 -15.93 16.71 13.69
C GLN A 2 -14.90 15.86 14.46
N LYS A 3 -15.22 14.59 14.71
CA LYS A 3 -14.33 13.66 15.38
C LYS A 3 -13.23 13.29 14.39
N ARG A 4 -11.98 13.71 14.64
CA ARG A 4 -10.83 13.26 13.84
C ARG A 4 -10.64 11.75 14.06
N LEU A 5 -10.93 10.96 13.04
CA LEU A 5 -10.87 9.49 13.07
C LEU A 5 -9.43 8.97 12.90
N ILE A 6 -8.54 9.78 12.32
CA ILE A 6 -7.11 9.47 12.20
C ILE A 6 -6.34 10.38 13.14
N VAL A 7 -5.44 9.79 13.93
CA VAL A 7 -4.57 10.51 14.85
C VAL A 7 -3.13 10.07 14.65
N SER A 8 -2.21 11.03 14.62
CA SER A 8 -0.78 10.81 14.68
C SER A 8 -0.27 11.41 15.99
N ASN A 9 0.24 10.58 16.89
CA ASN A 9 0.84 11.04 18.14
C ASN A 9 2.32 10.66 18.15
N PRO A 10 3.26 11.63 18.24
CA PRO A 10 4.70 11.34 18.26
C PRO A 10 5.14 10.38 19.38
N LYS A 11 4.33 10.26 20.44
CA LYS A 11 4.58 9.36 21.58
C LYS A 11 3.99 7.96 21.41
N ILE A 12 3.34 7.66 20.28
CA ILE A 12 2.64 6.39 20.03
C ILE A 12 3.05 5.86 18.65
N MET A 13 3.43 4.57 18.57
CA MET A 13 3.73 3.85 17.31
C MET A 13 4.67 4.61 16.35
N MET A 14 5.77 5.18 16.85
CA MET A 14 6.77 5.88 16.02
C MET A 14 6.18 7.00 15.14
N SER A 15 5.12 7.67 15.59
CA SER A 15 4.36 8.68 14.85
C SER A 15 3.51 8.15 13.69
N LYS A 16 3.39 6.83 13.50
CA LYS A 16 2.52 6.28 12.46
C LYS A 16 1.06 6.72 12.67
N PRO A 17 0.33 7.08 11.60
CA PRO A 17 -1.09 7.42 11.70
C PRO A 17 -1.91 6.19 12.08
N VAL A 18 -2.75 6.33 13.11
CA VAL A 18 -3.62 5.27 13.64
C VAL A 18 -5.07 5.70 13.68
N ILE A 19 -5.99 4.72 13.69
CA ILE A 19 -7.40 4.96 13.96
C ILE A 19 -7.56 5.40 15.42
N ALA A 20 -8.24 6.53 15.64
CA ALA A 20 -8.47 7.13 16.94
C ALA A 20 -9.10 6.15 17.93
N GLY A 21 -8.49 6.00 19.11
CA GLY A 21 -8.95 5.07 20.14
C GLY A 21 -8.52 3.61 19.93
N THR A 22 -7.66 3.35 18.94
CA THR A 22 -7.12 2.01 18.67
C THR A 22 -5.60 2.03 18.52
N ARG A 23 -5.01 0.86 18.28
CA ARG A 23 -3.61 0.70 17.83
C ARG A 23 -3.51 0.21 16.39
N VAL A 24 -4.61 0.30 15.63
CA VAL A 24 -4.70 -0.10 14.23
C VAL A 24 -4.12 1.05 13.39
N THR A 25 -3.04 0.79 12.65
CA THR A 25 -2.42 1.77 11.77
C THR A 25 -3.19 1.90 10.44
N VAL A 26 -3.07 3.05 9.79
CA VAL A 26 -3.57 3.23 8.41
C VAL A 26 -2.88 2.26 7.46
N GLU A 27 -1.56 2.07 7.62
CA GLU A 27 -0.73 1.13 6.87
C GLU A 27 -1.28 -0.30 6.92
N MET A 28 -1.59 -0.83 8.11
CA MET A 28 -2.13 -2.19 8.26
C MET A 28 -3.46 -2.37 7.52
N ILE A 29 -4.34 -1.35 7.54
CA ILE A 29 -5.60 -1.41 6.79
C ILE A 29 -5.30 -1.51 5.28
N LEU A 30 -4.35 -0.73 4.77
CA LEU A 30 -3.95 -0.78 3.36
C LEU A 30 -3.30 -2.12 2.99
N GLU A 31 -2.42 -2.67 3.82
CA GLU A 31 -1.78 -3.97 3.63
C GLU A 31 -2.81 -5.11 3.54
N LYS A 32 -3.80 -5.10 4.43
CA LYS A 32 -4.87 -6.12 4.42
C LYS A 32 -5.73 -6.02 3.16
N LEU A 33 -6.15 -4.81 2.80
CA LEU A 33 -6.93 -4.59 1.59
C LEU A 33 -6.13 -4.95 0.32
N SER A 34 -4.83 -4.64 0.27
CA SER A 34 -4.00 -4.99 -0.89
C SER A 34 -3.69 -6.49 -0.97
N ALA A 35 -3.70 -7.20 0.15
CA ALA A 35 -3.64 -8.67 0.21
C ALA A 35 -4.95 -9.35 -0.18
N GLY A 36 -6.01 -8.59 -0.47
CA GLY A 36 -7.31 -9.11 -0.92
C GLY A 36 -8.33 -9.35 0.20
N GLU A 37 -8.03 -8.96 1.44
CA GLU A 37 -9.04 -8.98 2.52
C GLU A 37 -10.15 -7.96 2.23
N THR A 38 -11.39 -8.31 2.56
CA THR A 38 -12.54 -7.40 2.44
C THR A 38 -12.62 -6.46 3.64
N VAL A 39 -13.42 -5.39 3.51
CA VAL A 39 -13.71 -4.49 4.64
C VAL A 39 -14.38 -5.25 5.78
N GLU A 40 -15.22 -6.23 5.44
CA GLU A 40 -15.92 -7.11 6.38
C GLU A 40 -14.92 -7.95 7.19
N ASP A 41 -13.95 -8.58 6.53
CA ASP A 41 -12.90 -9.38 7.20
C ASP A 41 -12.11 -8.53 8.20
N ILE A 42 -11.76 -7.29 7.82
CA ILE A 42 -11.03 -6.35 8.67
C ILE A 42 -11.88 -5.95 9.89
N LEU A 43 -13.18 -5.72 9.72
CA LEU A 43 -14.09 -5.38 10.81
C LEU A 43 -14.30 -6.56 11.76
N GLU A 44 -14.35 -7.79 11.24
CA GLU A 44 -14.44 -9.01 12.04
C GLU A 44 -13.17 -9.21 12.89
N ALA A 45 -11.99 -9.04 12.28
CA ALA A 45 -10.71 -9.14 12.97
C ALA A 45 -10.46 -8.00 13.97
N HIS A 46 -11.09 -6.83 13.76
CA HIS A 46 -10.93 -5.65 14.59
C HIS A 46 -12.28 -5.01 14.97
N PRO A 47 -13.03 -5.58 15.94
CA PRO A 47 -14.39 -5.15 16.29
C PRO A 47 -14.53 -3.71 16.81
N ARG A 48 -13.42 -3.04 17.13
CA ARG A 48 -13.40 -1.62 17.53
C ARG A 48 -13.33 -0.67 16.33
N LEU A 49 -13.10 -1.18 15.13
CA LEU A 49 -13.14 -0.40 13.91
C LEU A 49 -14.58 -0.20 13.46
N THR A 50 -14.79 0.91 12.77
CA THR A 50 -16.03 1.17 12.05
C THR A 50 -15.72 1.34 10.58
N ARG A 51 -16.74 1.19 9.74
CA ARG A 51 -16.61 1.41 8.30
C ARG A 51 -16.21 2.85 7.99
N GLU A 52 -16.67 3.83 8.77
CA GLU A 52 -16.23 5.21 8.64
C GLU A 52 -14.74 5.37 8.95
N ALA A 53 -14.22 4.65 9.94
CA ALA A 53 -12.80 4.69 10.27
C ALA A 53 -11.91 4.13 9.15
N ILE A 54 -12.33 3.03 8.52
CA ILE A 54 -11.63 2.46 7.35
C ILE A 54 -11.66 3.45 6.17
N ARG A 55 -12.81 4.08 5.89
CA ARG A 55 -12.89 5.14 4.87
C ARG A 55 -12.00 6.33 5.18
N ALA A 56 -11.93 6.75 6.44
CA ALA A 56 -11.05 7.83 6.87
C ALA A 56 -9.56 7.47 6.68
N ALA A 57 -9.18 6.19 6.87
CA ALA A 57 -7.82 5.73 6.62
C ALA A 57 -7.46 5.79 5.13
N LEU A 58 -8.38 5.35 4.26
CA LEU A 58 -8.22 5.44 2.80
C LEU A 58 -8.10 6.90 2.33
N ALA A 59 -8.95 7.79 2.85
CA ALA A 59 -8.91 9.21 2.53
C ALA A 59 -7.59 9.86 2.98
N PHE A 60 -7.13 9.55 4.20
CA PHE A 60 -5.84 10.00 4.70
C PHE A 60 -4.68 9.54 3.81
N ALA A 61 -4.69 8.26 3.39
CA ALA A 61 -3.67 7.71 2.51
C ALA A 61 -3.65 8.41 1.15
N ALA A 62 -4.83 8.63 0.54
CA ALA A 62 -4.93 9.34 -0.73
C ALA A 62 -4.43 10.79 -0.62
N GLU A 63 -4.72 11.49 0.48
CA GLU A 63 -4.24 12.85 0.73
C GLU A 63 -2.72 12.88 0.95
N ALA A 64 -2.17 11.93 1.71
CA ALA A 64 -0.73 11.80 1.92
C ALA A 64 0.01 11.55 0.59
N LEU A 65 -0.50 10.65 -0.25
CA LEU A 65 0.05 10.38 -1.59
C LEU A 65 -0.02 11.59 -2.52
N ARG A 66 -1.02 12.46 -2.35
CA ARG A 66 -1.15 13.70 -3.13
C ARG A 66 -0.17 14.79 -2.68
N ALA A 67 0.20 14.78 -1.41
CA ALA A 67 1.15 15.74 -0.83
C ALA A 67 2.61 15.44 -1.23
N ASP A 68 2.91 14.20 -1.62
CA ASP A 68 4.23 13.77 -2.09
C ASP A 68 4.29 13.66 -3.63
N VAL A 69 5.47 13.94 -4.21
CA VAL A 69 5.74 13.67 -5.63
C VAL A 69 5.90 12.16 -5.82
N ILE A 70 4.87 11.50 -6.34
CA ILE A 70 4.92 10.08 -6.71
C ILE A 70 5.44 9.97 -8.14
N TYR A 71 6.60 9.34 -8.31
CA TYR A 71 7.09 8.94 -9.63
C TYR A 71 6.15 7.88 -10.21
N PRO A 72 5.78 7.96 -11.49
CA PRO A 72 4.92 6.97 -12.10
C PRO A 72 5.56 5.58 -11.99
N VAL A 73 4.78 4.61 -11.50
CA VAL A 73 5.09 3.20 -11.73
C VAL A 73 4.71 2.93 -13.18
N VAL A 74 5.61 3.26 -14.10
CA VAL A 74 5.49 2.80 -15.47
C VAL A 74 5.79 1.31 -15.46
N GLU A 75 4.79 0.49 -15.80
CA GLU A 75 5.08 -0.80 -16.41
C GLU A 75 5.80 -0.47 -17.71
N VAL A 76 7.13 -0.62 -17.70
CA VAL A 76 7.92 -0.44 -18.91
C VAL A 76 7.67 -1.69 -19.74
N GLU A 77 6.94 -1.55 -20.83
CA GLU A 77 6.92 -2.58 -21.87
C GLU A 77 8.37 -2.77 -22.34
N PRO A 78 8.90 -4.00 -22.35
CA PRO A 78 10.29 -4.21 -22.72
C PRO A 78 10.51 -3.75 -24.17
N GLU A 79 11.66 -3.14 -24.45
CA GLU A 79 12.05 -2.81 -25.82
C GLU A 79 12.20 -4.11 -26.66
N GLU A 80 12.13 -4.04 -27.99
CA GLU A 80 12.09 -5.25 -28.84
C GLU A 80 13.32 -6.15 -28.66
N ASP A 81 14.47 -5.56 -28.35
CA ASP A 81 15.71 -6.26 -27.99
C ASP A 81 15.62 -6.94 -26.61
N GLU A 82 14.98 -6.32 -25.63
CA GLU A 82 14.69 -6.95 -24.34
C GLU A 82 13.67 -8.09 -24.49
N LEU A 83 12.66 -7.93 -25.36
CA LEU A 83 11.70 -8.99 -25.69
C LEU A 83 12.38 -10.18 -26.37
N GLU A 84 13.33 -9.93 -27.27
CA GLU A 84 14.13 -10.97 -27.91
C GLU A 84 14.97 -11.72 -26.87
N ALA A 85 15.66 -11.01 -25.98
CA ALA A 85 16.42 -11.61 -24.89
C ALA A 85 15.55 -12.42 -23.90
N ILE A 86 14.31 -11.97 -23.64
CA ILE A 86 13.32 -12.74 -22.86
C ILE A 86 12.89 -14.02 -23.61
N ARG A 87 12.60 -13.92 -24.93
CA ARG A 87 12.22 -15.07 -25.77
C ARG A 87 13.35 -16.11 -25.88
N GLU A 88 14.59 -15.66 -25.92
CA GLU A 88 15.79 -16.50 -25.93
C GLU A 88 16.13 -17.09 -24.55
N GLY A 89 15.40 -16.68 -23.50
CA GLY A 89 15.57 -17.17 -22.13
C GLY A 89 16.78 -16.58 -21.40
N GLU A 90 17.31 -15.47 -21.90
CA GLU A 90 18.50 -14.79 -21.38
C GLU A 90 18.14 -13.81 -20.26
N ILE A 91 16.94 -13.25 -20.33
CA ILE A 91 16.35 -12.38 -19.33
C ILE A 91 15.09 -13.02 -18.76
N GLU A 92 14.96 -13.05 -17.44
CA GLU A 92 13.80 -13.60 -16.75
C GLU A 92 13.27 -12.65 -15.67
N PHE A 93 11.95 -12.50 -15.55
CA PHE A 93 11.34 -11.69 -14.50
C PHE A 93 11.22 -12.50 -13.19
N LYS A 94 12.00 -12.12 -12.16
CA LYS A 94 11.96 -12.73 -10.82
C LYS A 94 11.89 -11.67 -9.73
N ALA A 95 11.04 -11.90 -8.74
CA ALA A 95 10.90 -11.04 -7.56
C ALA A 95 10.71 -9.53 -7.89
N GLY A 96 9.94 -9.23 -8.94
CA GLY A 96 9.63 -7.87 -9.34
C GLY A 96 10.70 -7.17 -10.19
N LYS A 97 11.69 -7.90 -10.72
CA LYS A 97 12.79 -7.34 -11.54
C LYS A 97 13.17 -8.30 -12.68
N TYR A 98 13.64 -7.76 -13.80
CA TYR A 98 14.26 -8.54 -14.88
C TYR A 98 15.72 -8.88 -14.53
N VAL A 99 16.11 -10.14 -14.70
CA VAL A 99 17.45 -10.67 -14.39
C VAL A 99 18.08 -11.20 -15.68
N ASN A 100 19.21 -10.64 -16.08
CA ASN A 100 19.99 -11.08 -17.25
C ASN A 100 21.10 -12.05 -16.82
N TRP A 101 21.14 -13.24 -17.40
CA TRP A 101 22.09 -14.30 -17.06
C TRP A 101 23.41 -14.25 -17.85
N ARG A 102 23.53 -13.32 -18.81
CA ARG A 102 24.75 -13.10 -19.61
C ARG A 102 25.69 -12.02 -19.07
N ALA A 103 25.26 -11.27 -18.05
CA ALA A 103 26.00 -10.14 -17.47
C ALA A 103 26.93 -10.54 -16.31
#